data_AF-A0A967J5W5-F1
#
_entry.id   AF-A0A967J5W5-F1
#
_cell.length_a   1.000
_cell.length_b   1.000
_cell.length_c   1.000
_cell.angle_alpha   90.00
_cell.angle_beta   90.00
_cell.angle_gamma   90.00
#
_symmetry.space_group_name_H-M   'P 1'
#
loop_
_entity.id
_entity.type
_entity.pdbx_description
1 polymer ?
#
loop_
_entity_poly.entity_id
_entity_poly.type
_entity_poly.pdbx_seq_one_letter_code
_entity_poly.pdbx_strand_id
1 'polypeptide(L)'
;MKKVELVAADYTTTGLCTHGHPMEHLRESLRARGVLSAEELKRVRSGQRVRVAGVVICRQRPGTAKGVCFVTLEDETGFSNFVIYSELFRRYRRTIV
;
A
#
# COMPACT_ATOMS: atom_id res chain seq x y z
N MET A 1 23.86 -10.81 -8.92
CA MET A 1 22.87 -10.18 -8.04
C MET A 1 21.48 -10.61 -8.49
N LYS A 2 20.65 -11.12 -7.60
CA LYS A 2 19.27 -11.53 -7.91
C LYS A 2 18.40 -10.29 -8.17
N LYS A 3 17.37 -10.38 -9.01
CA LYS A 3 16.47 -9.25 -9.35
C LYS A 3 15.89 -8.55 -8.11
N VAL A 4 15.56 -9.32 -7.07
CA VAL A 4 15.07 -8.77 -5.78
C VAL A 4 16.12 -7.93 -5.05
N GLU A 5 17.40 -8.28 -5.15
CA GLU A 5 18.51 -7.54 -4.52
C GLU A 5 18.72 -6.20 -5.25
N LEU A 6 18.57 -6.18 -6.58
CA LEU A 6 18.58 -4.96 -7.39
C LEU A 6 17.42 -4.03 -7.03
N VAL A 7 16.20 -4.55 -6.98
CA VAL A 7 15.00 -3.76 -6.63
C VAL A 7 15.11 -3.19 -5.21
N ALA A 8 15.61 -3.99 -4.25
CA ALA A 8 15.86 -3.50 -2.89
C ALA A 8 16.95 -2.42 -2.85
N ALA A 9 18.04 -2.59 -3.60
CA ALA A 9 19.12 -1.61 -3.68
C ALA A 9 18.63 -0.30 -4.33
N ASP A 10 17.88 -0.37 -5.42
CA ASP A 10 17.30 0.80 -6.11
C ASP A 10 16.37 1.57 -5.17
N TYR A 11 15.44 0.87 -4.52
CA TYR A 11 14.47 1.48 -3.62
C TYR A 11 15.16 2.15 -2.42
N THR A 12 16.16 1.48 -1.84
CA THR A 12 16.88 2.01 -0.67
C THR A 12 17.76 3.21 -1.04
N THR A 13 18.33 3.21 -2.25
CA THR A 13 19.29 4.24 -2.67
C THR A 13 18.61 5.47 -3.28
N THR A 14 17.53 5.26 -4.04
CA THR A 14 16.92 6.30 -4.88
C THR A 14 15.45 6.55 -4.60
N GLY A 15 14.79 5.67 -3.82
CA GLY A 15 13.34 5.69 -3.64
C GLY A 15 12.55 5.28 -4.89
N LEU A 16 13.24 4.90 -5.97
CA LEU A 16 12.68 4.46 -7.24
C LEU A 16 13.09 3.01 -7.49
N CYS A 17 12.27 2.26 -8.23
CA CYS A 17 12.63 0.91 -8.66
C CYS A 17 12.66 0.86 -10.18
N THR A 18 13.84 0.85 -10.79
CA THR A 18 13.98 0.80 -12.26
C THR A 18 13.92 -0.62 -12.80
N HIS A 19 14.09 -1.62 -11.93
CA HIS A 19 14.11 -3.04 -12.29
C HIS A 19 12.80 -3.80 -11.98
N GLY A 20 11.71 -3.09 -11.64
CA GLY A 20 10.39 -3.65 -11.32
C GLY A 20 9.91 -3.30 -9.90
N HIS A 21 8.62 -3.48 -9.63
CA HIS A 21 8.05 -3.06 -8.35
C HIS A 21 8.31 -4.11 -7.24
N PRO A 22 8.69 -3.73 -5.99
CA PRO A 22 8.99 -4.67 -4.91
C PRO A 22 7.87 -5.67 -4.61
N MET A 23 6.62 -5.22 -4.80
CA MET A 23 5.42 -6.05 -4.58
C MET A 23 5.29 -7.21 -5.57
N GLU A 24 5.91 -7.15 -6.76
CA GLU A 24 5.90 -8.25 -7.74
C GLU A 24 6.44 -9.54 -7.12
N HIS A 25 7.54 -9.43 -6.36
CA HIS A 25 8.18 -10.56 -5.70
C HIS A 25 7.35 -11.17 -4.57
N LEU A 26 6.41 -10.39 -4.01
CA LEU A 26 5.51 -10.82 -2.94
C LEU A 26 4.13 -11.23 -3.45
N ARG A 27 3.81 -10.97 -4.72
CA ARG A 27 2.45 -11.05 -5.27
C ARG A 27 1.85 -12.43 -5.10
N GLU A 28 2.58 -13.49 -5.42
CA GLU A 28 2.08 -14.86 -5.33
C GLU A 28 1.71 -15.22 -3.87
N SER A 29 2.60 -14.93 -2.92
CA SER A 29 2.37 -15.15 -1.49
C SER A 29 1.23 -14.30 -0.93
N LEU A 30 1.06 -13.07 -1.42
CA LEU A 30 -0.02 -12.17 -1.02
C LEU A 30 -1.38 -12.66 -1.55
N ARG A 31 -1.45 -13.07 -2.83
CA ARG A 31 -2.65 -13.67 -3.42
C ARG A 31 -3.06 -14.94 -2.69
N ALA A 32 -2.12 -15.81 -2.34
CA ALA A 32 -2.40 -17.01 -1.55
C ALA A 32 -3.04 -16.72 -0.17
N ARG A 33 -2.84 -15.50 0.37
CA ARG A 33 -3.44 -15.03 1.64
C ARG A 33 -4.71 -14.18 1.43
N GLY A 34 -5.22 -14.12 0.20
CA GLY A 34 -6.40 -13.33 -0.17
C GLY A 34 -6.16 -11.81 -0.13
N VAL A 35 -4.91 -11.37 -0.34
CA VAL A 35 -4.58 -9.95 -0.43
C VAL A 35 -4.63 -9.51 -1.88
N LEU A 36 -5.46 -8.51 -2.16
CA LEU A 36 -5.75 -8.01 -3.50
C LEU A 36 -4.69 -7.03 -4.00
N SER A 37 -4.53 -6.95 -5.32
CA SER A 37 -3.82 -5.87 -6.01
C SER A 37 -4.66 -4.60 -6.12
N ALA A 38 -4.02 -3.47 -6.43
CA ALA A 38 -4.69 -2.23 -6.74
C ALA A 38 -5.66 -2.38 -7.93
N GLU A 39 -5.31 -3.17 -8.94
CA GLU A 39 -6.22 -3.48 -10.06
C GLU A 39 -7.41 -4.36 -9.62
N GLU A 40 -7.16 -5.41 -8.85
CA GLU A 40 -8.23 -6.31 -8.36
C GLU A 40 -9.20 -5.56 -7.45
N LEU A 41 -8.69 -4.63 -6.63
CA LEU A 41 -9.49 -3.77 -5.77
C LEU A 41 -10.54 -2.97 -6.54
N LYS A 42 -10.24 -2.52 -7.77
CA LYS A 42 -11.20 -1.78 -8.63
C LYS A 42 -12.43 -2.60 -9.01
N ARG A 43 -12.35 -3.93 -8.94
CA ARG A 43 -13.42 -4.86 -9.30
C ARG A 43 -14.25 -5.31 -8.09
N VAL A 44 -13.85 -4.90 -6.88
CA VAL A 44 -14.54 -5.25 -5.62
C VAL A 44 -15.84 -4.46 -5.50
N ARG A 45 -16.91 -5.12 -5.03
CA ARG A 45 -18.18 -4.46 -4.76
C ARG A 45 -18.10 -3.58 -3.51
N SER A 46 -18.74 -2.41 -3.56
CA SER A 46 -18.82 -1.52 -2.41
C SER A 46 -19.41 -2.22 -1.17
N GLY A 47 -18.88 -1.90 0.01
CA GLY A 47 -19.27 -2.50 1.29
C GLY A 47 -18.61 -3.84 1.61
N GLN A 48 -17.85 -4.44 0.68
CA GLN A 48 -17.12 -5.66 0.97
C GLN A 48 -15.86 -5.41 1.81
N ARG A 49 -15.59 -6.33 2.74
CA ARG A 49 -14.34 -6.34 3.50
C ARG A 49 -13.27 -7.08 2.72
N VAL A 50 -12.17 -6.41 2.43
CA VAL A 50 -11.04 -6.95 1.67
C VAL A 50 -9.71 -6.64 2.35
N ARG A 51 -8.66 -7.32 1.91
CA ARG A 51 -7.28 -7.08 2.33
C ARG A 51 -6.49 -6.59 1.13
N VAL A 52 -5.71 -5.53 1.31
CA VAL A 52 -4.85 -4.94 0.28
C VAL A 52 -3.48 -4.70 0.91
N ALA A 53 -2.42 -4.84 0.13
CA ALA A 53 -1.06 -4.52 0.54
C ALA A 53 -0.35 -3.79 -0.60
N GLY A 54 0.56 -2.90 -0.23
CA GLY A 54 1.35 -2.09 -1.15
C GLY A 54 2.39 -1.30 -0.36
N VAL A 55 3.28 -0.63 -1.08
CA VAL A 55 4.24 0.33 -0.55
C VAL A 55 3.50 1.61 -0.21
N VAL A 56 3.69 2.15 1.00
CA VAL A 56 3.09 3.43 1.37
C VAL A 56 3.88 4.55 0.69
N ILE A 57 3.27 5.24 -0.27
CA ILE A 57 3.92 6.34 -1.01
C ILE A 57 3.48 7.72 -0.53
N CYS A 58 2.33 7.82 0.12
CA CYS A 58 1.81 9.09 0.63
C CYS A 58 0.99 8.89 1.90
N ARG A 59 1.20 9.77 2.88
CA ARG A 59 0.40 9.87 4.09
C ARG A 59 0.10 11.33 4.36
N GLN A 60 -1.17 11.67 4.49
CA GLN A 60 -1.60 13.04 4.74
C GLN A 60 -2.59 13.07 5.91
N ARG A 61 -2.43 14.06 6.78
CA ARG A 61 -3.38 14.34 7.86
C ARG A 61 -3.55 15.85 8.01
N PRO A 62 -4.37 16.47 7.14
CA PRO A 62 -4.62 17.89 7.22
C PRO A 62 -5.24 18.26 8.57
N GLY A 63 -4.81 19.37 9.17
CA GLY A 63 -5.37 19.86 10.43
C GLY A 63 -6.88 20.13 10.37
N THR A 64 -7.38 20.45 9.17
CA THR A 64 -8.80 20.74 8.89
C THR A 64 -9.66 19.48 8.73
N ALA A 65 -9.07 18.28 8.55
CA ALA A 65 -9.79 17.06 8.22
C ALA A 65 -10.38 16.33 9.46
N LYS A 66 -10.60 17.02 10.58
CA LYS A 66 -11.14 16.46 11.84
C LYS A 66 -10.45 15.17 12.29
N GLY A 67 -9.14 15.07 12.05
CA GLY A 67 -8.32 13.91 12.42
C GLY A 67 -8.41 12.70 11.47
N VAL A 68 -9.04 12.85 10.29
CA VAL A 68 -8.97 11.86 9.20
C VAL A 68 -7.56 11.84 8.61
N CYS A 69 -7.09 10.65 8.28
CA CYS A 69 -5.81 10.43 7.61
C CYS A 69 -6.05 9.80 6.23
N PHE A 70 -5.34 10.29 5.21
CA PHE A 70 -5.33 9.73 3.87
C PHE A 70 -4.02 8.98 3.67
N VAL A 71 -4.11 7.77 3.11
CA VAL A 71 -2.94 6.93 2.80
C VAL A 71 -3.07 6.44 1.38
N THR A 72 -2.01 6.58 0.59
CA THR A 72 -1.90 5.96 -0.74
C THR A 72 -0.91 4.82 -0.68
N LEU A 73 -1.37 3.64 -1.09
CA LEU A 73 -0.52 2.48 -1.34
C LEU A 73 -0.25 2.36 -2.84
N GLU A 74 0.95 1.91 -3.17
CA GLU A 74 1.37 1.55 -4.53
C GLU A 74 1.71 0.07 -4.59
N ASP A 75 1.25 -0.59 -5.65
CA ASP A 75 1.75 -1.89 -6.07
C ASP A 75 2.08 -1.88 -7.57
N GLU A 76 2.53 -3.02 -8.10
CA GLU A 76 2.91 -3.15 -9.51
C GLU A 76 1.76 -2.90 -10.50
N THR A 77 0.52 -2.86 -10.00
CA THR A 77 -0.70 -2.63 -10.79
C THR A 77 -1.27 -1.23 -10.62
N GLY A 78 -0.66 -0.40 -9.76
CA GLY A 78 -0.96 1.02 -9.58
C GLY A 78 -1.29 1.41 -8.14
N PHE A 79 -2.17 2.40 -7.99
CA PHE A 79 -2.43 3.05 -6.70
C PHE A 79 -3.75 2.63 -6.06
N SER A 80 -3.74 2.51 -4.73
CA SER A 80 -4.92 2.33 -3.89
C SER A 80 -4.98 3.43 -2.83
N ASN A 81 -6.07 4.21 -2.83
CA ASN A 81 -6.25 5.33 -1.91
C ASN A 81 -7.18 4.93 -0.76
N PHE A 82 -6.76 5.23 0.48
CA PHE A 82 -7.48 4.88 1.70
C PHE A 82 -7.79 6.11 2.53
N VAL A 83 -9.00 6.14 3.08
CA VAL A 83 -9.43 7.11 4.08
C VAL A 83 -9.52 6.40 5.41
N ILE A 84 -8.71 6.84 6.37
CA ILE A 84 -8.67 6.30 7.72
C ILE A 84 -9.34 7.32 8.64
N TYR A 85 -10.53 6.98 9.13
CA TYR A 85 -11.25 7.82 10.08
C TYR A 85 -10.54 7.91 11.43
N SER A 86 -10.77 9.01 12.14
CA SER A 86 -10.06 9.38 13.35
C SER A 86 -10.14 8.34 14.47
N GLU A 87 -11.28 7.66 14.62
CA GLU A 87 -11.44 6.56 15.59
C GLU A 87 -10.53 5.36 15.26
N LEU A 88 -10.55 4.93 13.99
CA LEU A 88 -9.72 3.83 13.52
C LEU A 88 -8.24 4.17 13.65
N PHE A 89 -7.86 5.40 13.30
CA PHE A 89 -6.50 5.89 13.47
C PHE A 89 -6.06 5.83 14.94
N ARG A 90 -6.89 6.29 15.88
CA ARG A 90 -6.56 6.24 17.32
C ARG A 90 -6.34 4.81 17.80
N ARG A 91 -7.16 3.86 17.33
CA ARG A 91 -7.05 2.44 17.67
C ARG A 91 -5.77 1.80 17.15
N TYR A 92 -5.38 2.12 15.91
CA TYR A 92 -4.24 1.50 15.22
C TYR A 92 -3.03 2.44 15.08
N ARG A 93 -2.91 3.44 15.97
CA ARG A 93 -1.88 4.49 15.85
C ARG A 93 -0.49 3.92 15.63
N ARG A 94 -0.08 2.88 16.38
CA ARG A 94 1.27 2.30 16.28
C ARG A 94 1.57 1.63 14.93
N THR A 95 0.53 1.25 14.19
CA THR A 95 0.65 0.57 12.89
C THR A 95 0.57 1.56 11.73
N ILE A 96 -0.06 2.73 11.93
CA ILE A 96 -0.27 3.75 10.89
C ILE A 96 0.83 4.85 10.93
N VAL A 97 1.53 4.97 12.06
CA VAL A 97 2.64 5.95 12.30
C VAL A 97 3.93 5.51 11.61
#